data_AF-A0A1H1AFQ4-F1
#
_entry.id   AF-A0A1H1AFQ4-F1
#
_cell.length_a   1.000
_cell.length_b   1.000
_cell.length_c   1.000
_cell.angle_alpha   90.00
_cell.angle_beta   90.00
_cell.angle_gamma   90.00
#
_symmetry.space_group_name_H-M   'P 1'
#
loop_
_entity.id
_entity.type
_entity.pdbx_description
1 polymer ?
#
loop_
_entity_poly.entity_id
_entity_poly.type
_entity_poly.pdbx_seq_one_letter_code
_entity_poly.pdbx_strand_id
1 'polypeptide(L)'
;MKSKQELKQYFENNDIPKQEEFWEWQDSYWHKDEKIPADKVDLDLSQKADLVSGKVPARQLPSYVDDVLEFGSLSELSAQGESGKIYITTDNDKLYRWTGTRYVDITQDDAGTLQTVTERGSSTDKYLNVQGVPFGGSSQMENILIGGDISILNQQANYTISIGKNSNPSGTDNVVVGYASITQNDSSSIGNVVVGNYAMQQAQGASENVVIGYNAFLNATNSYGNTIVGTYSGAGYGSGSSLNIILGCNSGGLASNSFNNTIIGNFNLFGNTVLQNKLFIGNNVSGGLLTLSQGLISGDFVDRYVNINGKFSVTPGKMPSADSSYTKNIVAKPDGTFGWENKIETIPLSGTITNKPLTGSIEYKGGDTTGRNSFGFYSKSANETSGFDIQDDGALTPYMYLIGNNNLITQLYLSQEHVGIGSSNPNFSGLKGNVYYGDHYMDESYVQKKYVDKKLSYSRTEVKTGGTWINGKPIYRKTVVFDSIPSNGEIDLTVDFQDMEMIVSNQMFTEWYARDVAFAGNQWRGQTFFTLQLDMIKIEDVNSINYSQIDSFTLTLEYTKTTD
;
A
#
# COMPACT_ATOMS: atom_id res chain seq x y z
N MET A 1 -56.63 112.46 -30.88
CA MET A 1 -55.77 112.65 -32.07
C MET A 1 -56.53 113.49 -33.06
N LYS A 2 -55.87 114.48 -33.68
CA LYS A 2 -56.44 115.25 -34.78
C LYS A 2 -56.58 114.32 -36.00
N SER A 3 -57.66 114.45 -36.75
CA SER A 3 -57.89 113.71 -38.00
C SER A 3 -56.92 114.16 -39.09
N LYS A 4 -56.72 113.33 -40.12
CA LYS A 4 -55.91 113.69 -41.29
C LYS A 4 -56.39 114.98 -41.97
N GLN A 5 -57.69 115.27 -41.95
CA GLN A 5 -58.23 116.53 -42.50
C GLN A 5 -57.85 117.74 -41.65
N GLU A 6 -57.82 117.61 -40.33
CA GLU A 6 -57.39 118.68 -39.41
C GLU A 6 -55.87 118.89 -39.44
N LEU A 7 -55.10 117.81 -39.59
CA LEU A 7 -53.63 117.90 -39.69
C LEU A 7 -53.18 118.49 -41.01
N LYS A 8 -53.90 118.23 -42.11
CA LYS A 8 -53.59 118.77 -43.44
C LYS A 8 -53.54 120.30 -43.46
N GLN A 9 -54.32 120.97 -42.60
CA GLN A 9 -54.36 122.44 -42.51
C GLN A 9 -53.05 123.05 -42.01
N TYR A 10 -52.19 122.29 -41.31
CA TYR A 10 -50.87 122.76 -40.86
C TYR A 10 -49.78 122.64 -41.94
N PHE A 11 -50.07 122.01 -43.09
CA PHE A 11 -49.12 121.74 -44.17
C PHE A 11 -49.53 122.44 -45.48
N GLU A 12 -50.21 123.58 -45.39
CA GLU A 12 -50.51 124.41 -46.56
C GLU A 12 -49.28 125.21 -47.01
N ASN A 13 -49.31 125.67 -48.26
CA ASN A 13 -48.14 126.27 -48.89
C ASN A 13 -47.78 127.62 -48.22
N ASN A 14 -46.52 127.77 -47.78
CA ASN A 14 -45.95 128.87 -46.97
C ASN A 14 -46.04 128.73 -45.44
N ASP A 15 -46.66 127.67 -44.90
CA ASP A 15 -46.61 127.41 -43.46
C ASP A 15 -45.31 126.71 -43.06
N ILE A 16 -44.81 127.03 -41.86
CA ILE A 16 -43.70 126.31 -41.22
C ILE A 16 -44.29 125.55 -40.02
N PRO A 17 -44.79 124.32 -40.24
CA PRO A 17 -45.32 123.50 -39.16
C PRO A 17 -44.23 123.18 -38.15
N LYS A 18 -44.63 123.08 -36.88
CA LYS A 18 -43.73 122.66 -35.81
C LYS A 18 -43.46 121.16 -35.93
N GLN A 19 -42.34 120.72 -35.35
CA GLN A 19 -41.91 119.32 -35.38
C GLN A 19 -43.02 118.35 -34.91
N GLU A 20 -43.79 118.74 -33.90
CA GLU A 20 -44.90 117.96 -33.35
C GLU A 20 -45.99 117.70 -34.40
N GLU A 21 -46.36 118.72 -35.20
CA GLU A 21 -47.39 118.61 -36.24
C GLU A 21 -46.94 117.69 -37.38
N PHE A 22 -45.63 117.69 -37.70
CA PHE A 22 -45.07 116.83 -38.75
C PHE A 22 -45.13 115.35 -38.37
N TRP A 23 -44.81 115.04 -37.11
CA TRP A 23 -44.93 113.68 -36.60
C TRP A 23 -46.40 113.23 -36.52
N GLU A 24 -47.31 114.11 -36.10
CA GLU A 24 -48.76 113.80 -36.13
C GLU A 24 -49.25 113.49 -37.56
N TRP A 25 -48.73 114.16 -38.59
CA TRP A 25 -49.09 113.89 -39.99
C TRP A 25 -48.56 112.56 -40.52
N GLN A 26 -47.28 112.23 -40.27
CA GLN A 26 -46.70 110.95 -40.71
C GLN A 26 -47.39 109.75 -40.06
N ASP A 27 -47.68 109.85 -38.76
CA ASP A 27 -48.39 108.79 -38.04
C ASP A 27 -49.80 108.54 -38.58
N SER A 28 -50.43 109.54 -39.22
CA SER A 28 -51.76 109.40 -39.82
C SER A 28 -51.84 108.46 -41.04
N TYR A 29 -50.72 108.15 -41.69
CA TYR A 29 -50.66 107.20 -42.81
C TYR A 29 -50.41 105.75 -42.37
N TRP A 30 -49.98 105.55 -41.13
CA TRP A 30 -49.70 104.24 -40.55
C TRP A 30 -50.84 103.72 -39.67
N HIS A 31 -52.02 104.31 -39.80
CA HIS A 31 -53.23 103.74 -39.22
C HIS A 31 -53.47 102.36 -39.88
N LYS A 32 -53.20 101.32 -39.09
CA LYS A 32 -53.29 99.88 -39.42
C LYS A 32 -54.71 99.38 -39.77
N ASP A 33 -55.65 100.30 -39.98
CA ASP A 33 -57.07 100.01 -40.16
C ASP A 33 -57.53 100.09 -41.63
N GLU A 34 -56.64 100.42 -42.59
CA GLU A 34 -56.94 100.31 -44.04
C GLU A 34 -56.72 98.87 -44.54
N LYS A 35 -57.83 98.18 -44.89
CA LYS A 35 -57.81 96.82 -45.45
C LYS A 35 -57.66 96.84 -46.98
N ILE A 36 -56.79 95.99 -47.53
CA ILE A 36 -56.65 95.75 -48.99
C ILE A 36 -57.83 94.86 -49.46
N PRO A 37 -58.52 95.18 -50.58
CA PRO A 37 -59.65 94.41 -51.07
C PRO A 37 -59.28 92.97 -51.50
N ALA A 38 -59.99 91.99 -50.95
CA ALA A 38 -59.74 90.55 -51.13
C ALA A 38 -60.03 90.03 -52.55
N ASP A 39 -60.80 90.78 -53.34
CA ASP A 39 -61.22 90.48 -54.72
C ASP A 39 -60.08 90.56 -55.76
N LYS A 40 -58.87 90.95 -55.34
CA LYS A 40 -57.68 91.04 -56.22
C LYS A 40 -56.73 89.83 -56.11
N VAL A 41 -57.09 88.78 -55.37
CA VAL A 41 -56.22 87.62 -55.09
C VAL A 41 -56.92 86.30 -55.48
N ASP A 42 -56.32 85.52 -56.38
CA ASP A 42 -56.82 84.20 -56.81
C ASP A 42 -55.89 83.09 -56.26
N LEU A 43 -56.36 82.32 -55.26
CA LEU A 43 -55.61 81.26 -54.55
C LEU A 43 -56.50 79.99 -54.45
N ASP A 44 -56.05 78.84 -54.98
CA ASP A 44 -56.72 77.55 -54.76
C ASP A 44 -56.40 77.01 -53.36
N LEU A 45 -57.45 76.89 -52.55
CA LEU A 45 -57.42 76.45 -51.16
C LEU A 45 -58.18 75.12 -50.96
N SER A 46 -58.32 74.29 -51.99
CA SER A 46 -59.10 73.05 -51.94
C SER A 46 -58.48 71.94 -51.06
N GLN A 47 -57.17 71.97 -50.80
CA GLN A 47 -56.47 70.95 -50.00
C GLN A 47 -56.10 71.39 -48.58
N LYS A 48 -56.44 72.62 -48.18
CA LYS A 48 -56.26 73.00 -46.77
C LYS A 48 -57.31 72.30 -45.90
N ALA A 49 -56.91 71.90 -44.71
CA ALA A 49 -57.88 71.56 -43.67
C ALA A 49 -58.68 72.83 -43.32
N ASP A 50 -59.99 72.70 -43.22
CA ASP A 50 -60.83 73.81 -42.79
C ASP A 50 -60.87 73.82 -41.27
N LEU A 51 -60.45 74.94 -40.69
CA LEU A 51 -60.51 75.12 -39.24
C LEU A 51 -61.87 75.65 -38.84
N VAL A 52 -62.54 74.96 -37.93
CA VAL A 52 -63.73 75.47 -37.25
C VAL A 52 -63.29 75.88 -35.86
N SER A 53 -63.40 77.18 -35.56
CA SER A 53 -62.93 77.76 -34.28
C SER A 53 -61.47 77.44 -33.96
N GLY A 54 -60.62 77.39 -34.98
CA GLY A 54 -59.18 77.11 -34.83
C GLY A 54 -58.80 75.63 -34.75
N LYS A 55 -59.77 74.69 -34.81
CA LYS A 55 -59.52 73.24 -34.73
C LYS A 55 -59.95 72.50 -36.00
N VAL A 56 -59.29 71.38 -36.28
CA VAL A 56 -59.66 70.47 -37.37
C VAL A 56 -60.91 69.67 -36.95
N PRO A 57 -62.03 69.72 -37.70
CA PRO A 57 -63.24 68.95 -37.36
C PRO A 57 -63.00 67.45 -37.44
N ALA A 58 -63.70 66.67 -36.59
CA ALA A 58 -63.59 65.19 -36.56
C ALA A 58 -63.79 64.50 -37.92
N ARG A 59 -64.59 65.10 -38.82
CA ARG A 59 -64.84 64.58 -40.18
C ARG A 59 -63.59 64.60 -41.07
N GLN A 60 -62.63 65.45 -40.75
CA GLN A 60 -61.35 65.58 -41.45
C GLN A 60 -60.24 64.76 -40.76
N LEU A 61 -60.53 64.07 -39.65
CA LEU A 61 -59.59 63.19 -38.97
C LEU A 61 -59.60 61.77 -39.59
N PRO A 62 -58.49 61.01 -39.49
CA PRO A 62 -58.46 59.61 -39.90
C PRO A 62 -59.48 58.76 -39.14
N SER A 63 -60.00 57.71 -39.78
CA SER A 63 -61.09 56.86 -39.23
C SER A 63 -60.78 56.12 -37.91
N TYR A 64 -59.53 56.12 -37.46
CA TYR A 64 -59.08 55.52 -36.19
C TYR A 64 -58.90 56.58 -35.07
N VAL A 65 -59.27 57.82 -35.34
CA VAL A 65 -59.32 58.93 -34.37
C VAL A 65 -60.72 59.53 -34.42
N ASP A 66 -61.52 59.25 -33.41
CA ASP A 66 -62.90 59.73 -33.34
C ASP A 66 -62.96 61.22 -33.01
N ASP A 67 -62.03 61.72 -32.17
CA ASP A 67 -61.95 63.13 -31.78
C ASP A 67 -60.56 63.50 -31.23
N VAL A 68 -60.25 64.80 -31.25
CA VAL A 68 -59.05 65.39 -30.63
C VAL A 68 -59.49 66.44 -29.60
N LEU A 69 -59.25 66.13 -28.33
CA LEU A 69 -59.68 66.98 -27.21
C LEU A 69 -58.47 67.66 -26.58
N GLU A 70 -58.56 68.96 -26.32
CA GLU A 70 -57.50 69.75 -25.69
C GLU A 70 -57.92 70.18 -24.29
N PHE A 71 -57.01 70.05 -23.33
CA PHE A 71 -57.19 70.41 -21.93
C PHE A 71 -56.01 71.24 -21.44
N GLY A 72 -56.21 72.04 -20.40
CA GLY A 72 -55.17 72.90 -19.85
C GLY A 72 -54.00 72.12 -19.27
N SER A 73 -54.25 70.95 -18.68
CA SER A 73 -53.23 70.08 -18.06
C SER A 73 -53.71 68.63 -17.88
N LEU A 74 -52.82 67.71 -17.53
CA LEU A 74 -53.16 66.28 -17.32
C LEU A 74 -54.21 66.06 -16.20
N SER A 75 -54.22 66.89 -15.15
CA SER A 75 -55.17 66.76 -14.04
C SER A 75 -56.59 67.20 -14.37
N GLU A 76 -56.77 67.92 -15.49
CA GLU A 76 -58.08 68.34 -15.98
C GLU A 76 -58.75 67.28 -16.87
N LEU A 77 -58.03 66.20 -17.20
CA LEU A 77 -58.60 65.04 -17.87
C LEU A 77 -59.59 64.33 -16.94
N SER A 78 -60.65 63.77 -17.51
CA SER A 78 -61.63 62.98 -16.76
C SER A 78 -60.98 61.75 -16.13
N ALA A 79 -61.50 61.30 -14.98
CA ALA A 79 -60.95 60.13 -14.28
C ALA A 79 -61.00 58.83 -15.12
N GLN A 80 -61.94 58.73 -16.07
CA GLN A 80 -61.99 57.70 -17.09
C GLN A 80 -61.98 58.34 -18.49
N GLY A 81 -61.12 57.83 -19.36
CA GLY A 81 -61.06 58.23 -20.76
C GLY A 81 -61.89 57.34 -21.67
N GLU A 82 -61.98 57.74 -22.95
CA GLU A 82 -62.64 57.00 -24.00
C GLU A 82 -61.60 56.45 -24.98
N SER A 83 -61.78 55.20 -25.41
CA SER A 83 -60.96 54.63 -26.48
C SER A 83 -61.30 55.32 -27.81
N GLY A 84 -60.33 55.49 -28.69
CA GLY A 84 -60.52 56.14 -30.01
C GLY A 84 -60.25 57.65 -30.04
N LYS A 85 -60.12 58.32 -28.90
CA LYS A 85 -59.79 59.76 -28.81
C LYS A 85 -58.32 60.03 -28.57
N ILE A 86 -57.83 61.17 -29.07
CA ILE A 86 -56.52 61.73 -28.72
C ILE A 86 -56.77 62.90 -27.77
N TYR A 87 -56.04 62.90 -26.65
CA TYR A 87 -56.11 63.95 -25.64
C TYR A 87 -54.81 64.75 -25.70
N ILE A 88 -54.91 66.07 -25.85
CA ILE A 88 -53.77 66.98 -25.91
C ILE A 88 -53.79 67.86 -24.66
N THR A 89 -52.66 67.99 -23.99
CA THR A 89 -52.51 68.93 -22.88
C THR A 89 -51.73 70.15 -23.35
N THR A 90 -52.35 71.32 -23.29
CA THR A 90 -51.83 72.55 -23.92
C THR A 90 -50.75 73.26 -23.09
N ASP A 91 -50.55 72.86 -21.83
CA ASP A 91 -49.47 73.36 -20.98
C ASP A 91 -48.08 72.85 -21.38
N ASN A 92 -48.00 71.67 -21.98
CA ASN A 92 -46.74 70.98 -22.27
C ASN A 92 -46.72 70.25 -23.63
N ASP A 93 -47.72 70.48 -24.48
CA ASP A 93 -47.89 69.91 -25.81
C ASP A 93 -47.86 68.36 -25.87
N LYS A 94 -48.26 67.69 -24.77
CA LYS A 94 -48.29 66.22 -24.73
C LYS A 94 -49.57 65.62 -25.30
N LEU A 95 -49.43 64.46 -25.92
CA LEU A 95 -50.51 63.66 -26.50
C LEU A 95 -50.72 62.39 -25.69
N TYR A 96 -51.97 62.06 -25.39
CA TYR A 96 -52.34 60.88 -24.61
C TYR A 96 -53.42 60.04 -25.30
N ARG A 97 -53.39 58.73 -25.05
CA ARG A 97 -54.48 57.78 -25.38
C ARG A 97 -54.94 56.98 -24.16
N TRP A 98 -56.23 56.67 -24.11
CA TRP A 98 -56.82 55.83 -23.07
C TRP A 98 -56.65 54.33 -23.38
N THR A 99 -56.13 53.58 -22.41
CA THR A 99 -55.85 52.14 -22.52
C THR A 99 -56.99 51.24 -22.01
N GLY A 100 -58.07 51.82 -21.49
CA GLY A 100 -59.14 51.10 -20.77
C GLY A 100 -59.03 51.23 -19.25
N THR A 101 -57.84 51.54 -18.73
CA THR A 101 -57.60 51.72 -17.28
C THR A 101 -56.83 52.99 -16.91
N ARG A 102 -56.03 53.53 -17.82
CA ARG A 102 -55.27 54.78 -17.62
C ARG A 102 -54.97 55.50 -18.95
N TYR A 103 -54.61 56.78 -18.86
CA TYR A 103 -54.01 57.52 -19.97
C TYR A 103 -52.53 57.16 -20.14
N VAL A 104 -52.08 57.01 -21.38
CA VAL A 104 -50.68 56.78 -21.76
C VAL A 104 -50.22 57.87 -22.69
N ASP A 105 -49.09 58.49 -22.34
CA ASP A 105 -48.39 59.49 -23.15
C ASP A 105 -47.83 58.84 -24.43
N ILE A 106 -48.16 59.43 -25.58
CA ILE A 106 -47.78 58.99 -26.92
C ILE A 106 -47.05 60.07 -27.72
N THR A 107 -46.63 61.18 -27.09
CA THR A 107 -45.81 62.19 -27.76
C THR A 107 -44.50 61.55 -28.24
N GLN A 108 -44.19 61.68 -29.53
CA GLN A 108 -42.95 61.18 -30.11
C GLN A 108 -41.86 62.25 -30.04
N ASP A 109 -41.21 62.35 -28.87
CA ASP A 109 -39.88 62.96 -28.75
C ASP A 109 -38.88 61.89 -28.26
N ASP A 110 -38.01 61.47 -29.18
CA ASP A 110 -36.76 60.69 -29.09
C ASP A 110 -36.61 59.49 -28.10
N ALA A 111 -35.62 58.64 -28.38
CA ALA A 111 -35.40 57.33 -27.77
C ALA A 111 -35.44 57.34 -26.22
N GLY A 112 -36.43 56.63 -25.63
CA GLY A 112 -36.59 56.49 -24.18
C GLY A 112 -35.50 55.63 -23.51
N THR A 113 -35.25 55.86 -22.21
CA THR A 113 -34.45 54.95 -21.38
C THR A 113 -35.24 53.66 -21.09
N LEU A 114 -34.56 52.57 -20.72
CA LEU A 114 -35.24 51.31 -20.36
C LEU A 114 -36.26 51.47 -19.21
N GLN A 115 -36.02 52.42 -18.30
CA GLN A 115 -36.88 52.71 -17.17
C GLN A 115 -38.19 53.39 -17.61
N THR A 116 -38.12 54.33 -18.54
CA THR A 116 -39.32 55.02 -19.04
C THR A 116 -40.21 54.09 -19.88
N VAL A 117 -39.65 53.06 -20.52
CA VAL A 117 -40.41 52.02 -21.24
C VAL A 117 -41.19 51.11 -20.27
N THR A 118 -40.62 50.80 -19.11
CA THR A 118 -41.21 49.87 -18.11
C THR A 118 -42.35 50.54 -17.30
N GLU A 119 -42.20 51.81 -16.90
CA GLU A 119 -43.19 52.57 -16.10
C GLU A 119 -44.51 52.86 -16.85
N ARG A 120 -44.47 52.84 -18.19
CA ARG A 120 -45.65 52.89 -19.05
C ARG A 120 -46.57 51.66 -18.93
N GLY A 121 -46.22 50.67 -18.10
CA GLY A 121 -46.97 49.42 -17.93
C GLY A 121 -46.74 48.42 -19.05
N SER A 122 -45.71 48.65 -19.88
CA SER A 122 -45.31 47.77 -20.96
C SER A 122 -44.61 46.54 -20.37
N SER A 123 -45.26 45.38 -20.44
CA SER A 123 -44.59 44.09 -20.23
C SER A 123 -44.06 43.56 -21.56
N THR A 124 -42.96 42.82 -21.50
CA THR A 124 -42.41 42.10 -22.66
C THR A 124 -42.13 40.67 -22.24
N ASP A 125 -42.50 39.73 -23.10
CA ASP A 125 -42.14 38.32 -22.97
C ASP A 125 -40.72 38.08 -23.53
N LYS A 126 -40.10 39.14 -24.05
CA LYS A 126 -38.75 39.21 -24.61
C LYS A 126 -37.78 39.83 -23.60
N TYR A 127 -36.51 39.46 -23.67
CA TYR A 127 -35.44 39.91 -22.76
C TYR A 127 -35.25 41.45 -22.71
N LEU A 128 -34.89 41.96 -21.53
CA LEU A 128 -34.70 43.38 -21.22
C LEU A 128 -33.20 43.76 -21.19
N ASN A 129 -32.82 44.90 -21.78
CA ASN A 129 -31.42 45.33 -21.92
C ASN A 129 -31.09 46.51 -20.98
N VAL A 130 -30.29 46.28 -19.92
CA VAL A 130 -30.05 47.17 -18.76
C VAL A 130 -28.96 48.23 -19.00
N GLN A 131 -29.12 49.46 -18.49
CA GLN A 131 -28.04 50.48 -18.38
C GLN A 131 -27.95 51.05 -16.94
N GLY A 132 -26.73 51.25 -16.43
CA GLY A 132 -26.39 51.64 -15.04
C GLY A 132 -25.30 50.73 -14.44
N VAL A 133 -25.23 49.52 -14.98
CA VAL A 133 -23.96 48.92 -15.37
C VAL A 133 -23.52 49.68 -16.64
N PRO A 134 -22.35 50.33 -16.71
CA PRO A 134 -21.78 50.60 -18.01
C PRO A 134 -21.54 49.24 -18.67
N PHE A 135 -22.38 48.84 -19.62
CA PHE A 135 -22.03 47.77 -20.55
C PHE A 135 -21.02 48.37 -21.52
N GLY A 136 -19.79 48.47 -21.05
CA GLY A 136 -18.68 49.05 -21.78
C GLY A 136 -17.92 47.94 -22.45
N GLY A 137 -18.29 47.60 -23.69
CA GLY A 137 -17.34 47.03 -24.62
C GLY A 137 -16.81 48.13 -25.53
N SER A 138 -15.53 48.07 -25.89
CA SER A 138 -15.04 48.93 -26.98
C SER A 138 -15.58 48.37 -28.29
N SER A 139 -16.04 49.19 -29.24
CA SER A 139 -16.39 48.70 -30.58
C SER A 139 -15.22 48.04 -31.33
N GLN A 140 -13.99 48.22 -30.82
CA GLN A 140 -12.78 47.58 -31.32
C GLN A 140 -12.42 46.29 -30.56
N MET A 141 -13.19 45.89 -29.54
CA MET A 141 -12.89 44.73 -28.68
C MET A 141 -14.14 43.88 -28.41
N GLU A 142 -14.00 42.55 -28.45
CA GLU A 142 -15.09 41.63 -28.12
C GLU A 142 -15.08 41.29 -26.63
N ASN A 143 -15.81 42.03 -25.80
CA ASN A 143 -15.83 41.81 -24.34
C ASN A 143 -17.19 42.11 -23.69
N ILE A 144 -17.40 41.56 -22.48
CA ILE A 144 -18.58 41.82 -21.64
C ILE A 144 -18.09 42.38 -20.31
N LEU A 145 -18.31 43.67 -20.06
CA LEU A 145 -17.91 44.30 -18.82
C LEU A 145 -19.14 44.81 -18.06
N ILE A 146 -19.21 44.46 -16.78
CA ILE A 146 -20.34 44.75 -15.91
C ILE A 146 -19.84 45.26 -14.55
N GLY A 147 -19.74 46.57 -14.33
CA GLY A 147 -19.27 47.13 -13.05
C GLY A 147 -19.12 48.66 -13.02
N GLY A 148 -19.04 49.24 -11.81
CA GLY A 148 -19.19 50.69 -11.60
C GLY A 148 -18.05 51.60 -12.08
N ASP A 149 -16.89 51.06 -12.47
CA ASP A 149 -15.68 51.84 -12.78
C ASP A 149 -14.91 51.23 -13.98
N ILE A 150 -15.45 51.36 -15.19
CA ILE A 150 -14.84 50.83 -16.44
C ILE A 150 -13.90 51.88 -17.08
N SER A 151 -13.42 52.85 -16.30
CA SER A 151 -12.73 54.04 -16.79
C SER A 151 -11.32 53.80 -17.37
N ILE A 152 -10.85 52.54 -17.44
CA ILE A 152 -9.48 52.18 -17.87
C ILE A 152 -9.48 51.12 -19.00
N LEU A 153 -10.38 51.23 -19.98
CA LEU A 153 -10.28 50.45 -21.23
C LEU A 153 -9.24 51.07 -22.19
N ASN A 154 -7.98 51.13 -21.75
CA ASN A 154 -6.85 51.34 -22.65
C ASN A 154 -6.43 49.97 -23.20
N GLN A 155 -6.72 49.75 -24.50
CA GLN A 155 -6.16 48.76 -25.44
C GLN A 155 -5.74 47.38 -24.87
N GLN A 156 -6.39 46.30 -25.36
CA GLN A 156 -5.96 44.88 -25.31
C GLN A 156 -6.77 43.88 -24.43
N ALA A 157 -8.00 44.21 -24.02
CA ALA A 157 -8.91 43.29 -23.29
C ALA A 157 -9.90 42.51 -24.19
N ASN A 158 -9.43 41.92 -25.29
CA ASN A 158 -10.27 41.12 -26.21
C ASN A 158 -10.69 39.78 -25.59
N TYR A 159 -11.87 39.30 -25.96
CA TYR A 159 -12.46 38.03 -25.51
C TYR A 159 -12.60 37.91 -23.99
N THR A 160 -12.75 39.05 -23.31
CA THR A 160 -12.75 39.12 -21.85
C THR A 160 -14.16 39.32 -21.29
N ILE A 161 -14.51 38.60 -20.23
CA ILE A 161 -15.70 38.84 -19.42
C ILE A 161 -15.21 39.40 -18.07
N SER A 162 -15.67 40.58 -17.67
CA SER A 162 -15.40 41.14 -16.34
C SER A 162 -16.69 41.58 -15.66
N ILE A 163 -16.93 41.09 -14.45
CA ILE A 163 -18.12 41.40 -13.66
C ILE A 163 -17.68 41.78 -12.26
N GLY A 164 -17.90 43.03 -11.88
CA GLY A 164 -17.60 43.55 -10.55
C GLY A 164 -16.96 44.93 -10.57
N LYS A 165 -17.14 45.68 -9.46
CA LYS A 165 -16.53 47.00 -9.31
C LYS A 165 -15.01 46.86 -9.13
N ASN A 166 -14.23 47.72 -9.79
CA ASN A 166 -12.77 47.69 -9.80
C ASN A 166 -12.14 46.39 -10.33
N SER A 167 -12.85 45.63 -11.17
CA SER A 167 -12.23 44.54 -11.92
C SER A 167 -11.78 45.04 -13.29
N ASN A 168 -10.47 45.06 -13.53
CA ASN A 168 -9.87 45.74 -14.68
C ASN A 168 -8.87 44.85 -15.46
N PRO A 169 -9.27 43.70 -16.00
CA PRO A 169 -8.40 42.89 -16.85
C PRO A 169 -8.05 43.62 -18.16
N SER A 170 -6.77 43.98 -18.34
CA SER A 170 -6.18 44.61 -19.53
C SER A 170 -5.64 43.66 -20.63
N GLY A 171 -5.58 42.34 -20.40
CA GLY A 171 -5.15 41.36 -21.42
C GLY A 171 -6.30 40.49 -21.95
N THR A 172 -6.02 39.53 -22.84
CA THR A 172 -7.06 38.80 -23.59
C THR A 172 -7.55 37.52 -22.92
N ASP A 173 -8.73 37.05 -23.33
CA ASP A 173 -9.28 35.72 -22.99
C ASP A 173 -9.53 35.50 -21.49
N ASN A 174 -9.74 36.57 -20.73
CA ASN A 174 -9.93 36.49 -19.29
C ASN A 174 -11.42 36.40 -18.90
N VAL A 175 -11.76 35.59 -17.89
CA VAL A 175 -13.09 35.58 -17.27
C VAL A 175 -12.93 35.99 -15.81
N VAL A 176 -13.43 37.15 -15.44
CA VAL A 176 -13.22 37.74 -14.12
C VAL A 176 -14.57 38.09 -13.49
N VAL A 177 -14.82 37.59 -12.30
CA VAL A 177 -16.05 37.85 -11.54
C VAL A 177 -15.68 38.13 -10.08
N GLY A 178 -15.77 39.39 -9.65
CA GLY A 178 -15.44 39.77 -8.28
C GLY A 178 -15.21 41.27 -8.10
N TYR A 179 -15.35 41.73 -6.86
CA TYR A 179 -14.92 43.06 -6.46
C TYR A 179 -13.40 43.14 -6.36
N ALA A 180 -12.78 44.14 -7.00
CA ALA A 180 -11.34 44.41 -6.94
C ALA A 180 -10.45 43.18 -7.24
N SER A 181 -10.90 42.30 -8.15
CA SER A 181 -10.15 41.19 -8.72
C SER A 181 -9.42 41.65 -9.99
N ILE A 182 -8.15 41.29 -10.14
CA ILE A 182 -7.27 41.79 -11.22
C ILE A 182 -7.31 43.33 -11.29
N THR A 183 -6.69 43.99 -10.31
CA THR A 183 -6.60 45.47 -10.27
C THR A 183 -5.26 45.98 -10.82
N GLN A 184 -4.22 45.16 -10.75
CA GLN A 184 -2.90 45.47 -11.29
C GLN A 184 -2.51 44.37 -12.25
N ASN A 185 -2.51 44.66 -13.54
CA ASN A 185 -2.14 43.72 -14.57
C ASN A 185 -1.62 44.49 -15.78
N ASP A 186 -1.26 43.76 -16.83
CA ASP A 186 -0.80 44.32 -18.10
C ASP A 186 -1.43 43.54 -19.26
N SER A 187 -1.10 43.95 -20.48
CA SER A 187 -1.64 43.31 -21.68
C SER A 187 -1.05 41.94 -21.99
N SER A 188 -0.05 41.49 -21.25
CA SER A 188 0.50 40.14 -21.36
C SER A 188 -0.24 39.11 -20.49
N SER A 189 -1.27 39.52 -19.75
CA SER A 189 -2.09 38.62 -18.95
C SER A 189 -3.19 37.95 -19.77
N ILE A 190 -3.04 36.67 -20.08
CA ILE A 190 -3.89 35.96 -21.06
C ILE A 190 -4.59 34.75 -20.43
N GLY A 191 -5.88 34.56 -20.73
CA GLY A 191 -6.54 33.26 -20.50
C GLY A 191 -6.83 32.90 -19.05
N ASN A 192 -7.00 33.88 -18.15
CA ASN A 192 -7.24 33.60 -16.73
C ASN A 192 -8.73 33.52 -16.39
N VAL A 193 -9.12 32.55 -15.55
CA VAL A 193 -10.46 32.44 -14.98
C VAL A 193 -10.40 32.77 -13.49
N VAL A 194 -10.96 33.91 -13.11
CA VAL A 194 -10.89 34.45 -11.75
C VAL A 194 -12.30 34.70 -11.21
N VAL A 195 -12.66 34.01 -10.13
CA VAL A 195 -13.96 34.14 -9.48
C VAL A 195 -13.78 34.34 -7.98
N GLY A 196 -14.01 35.56 -7.48
CA GLY A 196 -13.93 35.90 -6.07
C GLY A 196 -13.48 37.34 -5.84
N ASN A 197 -13.93 37.94 -4.74
CA ASN A 197 -13.49 39.29 -4.37
C ASN A 197 -12.02 39.27 -3.97
N TYR A 198 -11.26 40.24 -4.47
CA TYR A 198 -9.81 40.38 -4.28
C TYR A 198 -9.00 39.17 -4.77
N ALA A 199 -9.60 38.25 -5.54
CA ALA A 199 -8.89 37.14 -6.14
C ALA A 199 -7.92 37.67 -7.21
N MET A 200 -6.69 37.15 -7.22
CA MET A 200 -5.69 37.46 -8.23
C MET A 200 -5.50 38.98 -8.46
N GLN A 201 -5.44 39.76 -7.39
CA GLN A 201 -5.45 41.22 -7.46
C GLN A 201 -4.25 41.81 -8.24
N GLN A 202 -3.08 41.14 -8.20
CA GLN A 202 -1.91 41.43 -9.02
C GLN A 202 -1.69 40.29 -10.03
N ALA A 203 -1.71 40.59 -11.32
CA ALA A 203 -1.71 39.63 -12.42
C ALA A 203 -0.85 40.09 -13.61
N GLN A 204 0.16 40.94 -13.39
CA GLN A 204 1.09 41.36 -14.45
C GLN A 204 1.78 40.14 -15.06
N GLY A 205 1.70 39.95 -16.39
CA GLY A 205 2.23 38.78 -17.08
C GLY A 205 1.65 37.41 -16.67
N ALA A 206 0.53 37.39 -15.94
CA ALA A 206 -0.06 36.15 -15.45
C ALA A 206 -0.96 35.51 -16.52
N SER A 207 -0.74 34.22 -16.84
CA SER A 207 -1.48 33.55 -17.91
C SER A 207 -1.99 32.15 -17.54
N GLU A 208 -3.13 31.76 -18.10
CA GLU A 208 -3.72 30.42 -18.00
C GLU A 208 -4.01 29.95 -16.56
N ASN A 209 -4.31 30.88 -15.64
CA ASN A 209 -4.62 30.54 -14.25
C ASN A 209 -6.12 30.41 -14.01
N VAL A 210 -6.53 29.42 -13.20
CA VAL A 210 -7.87 29.29 -12.65
C VAL A 210 -7.82 29.61 -11.16
N VAL A 211 -8.46 30.69 -10.73
CA VAL A 211 -8.45 31.18 -9.35
C VAL A 211 -9.89 31.37 -8.86
N ILE A 212 -10.31 30.59 -7.88
CA ILE A 212 -11.68 30.64 -7.34
C ILE A 212 -11.63 30.77 -5.81
N GLY A 213 -12.07 31.90 -5.27
CA GLY A 213 -12.16 32.13 -3.82
C GLY A 213 -11.91 33.58 -3.41
N TYR A 214 -12.39 33.95 -2.22
CA TYR A 214 -12.11 35.25 -1.64
C TYR A 214 -10.61 35.40 -1.33
N ASN A 215 -9.98 36.46 -1.86
CA ASN A 215 -8.56 36.77 -1.65
C ASN A 215 -7.62 35.60 -1.98
N ALA A 216 -8.01 34.77 -2.96
CA ALA A 216 -7.19 33.66 -3.46
C ALA A 216 -6.12 34.18 -4.43
N PHE A 217 -4.92 33.62 -4.35
CA PHE A 217 -3.79 33.88 -5.25
C PHE A 217 -3.49 35.37 -5.49
N LEU A 218 -3.51 36.16 -4.40
CA LEU A 218 -3.47 37.63 -4.43
C LEU A 218 -2.36 38.22 -5.33
N ASN A 219 -1.17 37.61 -5.33
CA ASN A 219 -0.04 38.01 -6.18
C ASN A 219 0.34 36.89 -7.16
N ALA A 220 -0.10 37.03 -8.41
CA ALA A 220 0.07 36.09 -9.50
C ALA A 220 1.05 36.61 -10.58
N THR A 221 1.90 37.60 -10.26
CA THR A 221 2.82 38.24 -11.23
C THR A 221 3.70 37.20 -11.96
N ASN A 222 3.69 37.16 -13.30
CA ASN A 222 4.40 36.18 -14.14
C ASN A 222 4.04 34.70 -13.83
N SER A 223 2.86 34.43 -13.28
CA SER A 223 2.41 33.07 -13.00
C SER A 223 1.79 32.41 -14.23
N TYR A 224 1.91 31.08 -14.33
CA TYR A 224 1.47 30.34 -15.51
C TYR A 224 0.77 29.01 -15.18
N GLY A 225 -0.46 28.81 -15.64
CA GLY A 225 -1.09 27.48 -15.61
C GLY A 225 -1.45 26.95 -14.22
N ASN A 226 -1.75 27.80 -13.23
CA ASN A 226 -2.08 27.36 -11.87
C ASN A 226 -3.60 27.14 -11.69
N THR A 227 -4.00 26.16 -10.89
CA THR A 227 -5.39 25.95 -10.43
C THR A 227 -5.47 26.14 -8.93
N ILE A 228 -6.06 27.25 -8.49
CA ILE A 228 -6.13 27.69 -7.09
C ILE A 228 -7.58 27.83 -6.68
N VAL A 229 -8.04 27.02 -5.75
CA VAL A 229 -9.44 27.01 -5.29
C VAL A 229 -9.51 27.04 -3.77
N GLY A 230 -10.20 28.03 -3.23
CA GLY A 230 -10.45 28.20 -1.80
C GLY A 230 -10.18 29.62 -1.31
N THR A 231 -10.84 30.00 -0.22
CA THR A 231 -10.66 31.31 0.42
C THR A 231 -9.23 31.41 0.97
N TYR A 232 -8.52 32.49 0.63
CA TYR A 232 -7.09 32.68 0.93
C TYR A 232 -6.13 31.60 0.40
N SER A 233 -6.57 30.75 -0.54
CA SER A 233 -5.68 29.75 -1.17
C SER A 233 -4.60 30.46 -2.00
N GLY A 234 -3.32 30.16 -1.78
CA GLY A 234 -2.19 30.84 -2.40
C GLY A 234 -2.10 32.34 -2.06
N ALA A 235 -2.76 32.81 -0.99
CA ALA A 235 -2.79 34.24 -0.67
C ALA A 235 -1.39 34.77 -0.36
N GLY A 236 -0.99 35.83 -1.06
CA GLY A 236 0.31 36.49 -0.88
C GLY A 236 1.48 35.85 -1.64
N TYR A 237 1.26 34.74 -2.34
CA TYR A 237 2.33 33.96 -2.95
C TYR A 237 1.92 33.34 -4.30
N GLY A 238 2.66 33.68 -5.35
CA GLY A 238 2.36 33.24 -6.70
C GLY A 238 3.24 33.85 -7.78
N SER A 239 4.13 34.79 -7.43
CA SER A 239 5.04 35.38 -8.40
C SER A 239 5.93 34.32 -9.05
N GLY A 240 5.87 34.20 -10.38
CA GLY A 240 6.60 33.19 -11.14
C GLY A 240 6.16 31.75 -10.89
N SER A 241 5.11 31.52 -10.10
CA SER A 241 4.62 30.16 -9.81
C SER A 241 3.93 29.58 -11.02
N SER A 242 4.17 28.30 -11.31
CA SER A 242 3.57 27.66 -12.49
C SER A 242 3.09 26.22 -12.26
N LEU A 243 2.02 25.83 -12.94
CA LEU A 243 1.52 24.45 -12.97
C LEU A 243 1.22 23.87 -11.56
N ASN A 244 0.81 24.71 -10.61
CA ASN A 244 0.43 24.27 -9.27
C ASN A 244 -1.08 24.05 -9.16
N ILE A 245 -1.49 23.00 -8.45
CA ILE A 245 -2.87 22.74 -8.04
C ILE A 245 -2.95 22.94 -6.53
N ILE A 246 -3.72 23.92 -6.06
CA ILE A 246 -3.88 24.24 -4.64
C ILE A 246 -5.37 24.30 -4.30
N LEU A 247 -5.84 23.35 -3.50
CA LEU A 247 -7.25 23.20 -3.14
C LEU A 247 -7.43 23.25 -1.62
N GLY A 248 -8.18 24.23 -1.13
CA GLY A 248 -8.56 24.37 0.28
C GLY A 248 -8.43 25.79 0.82
N CYS A 249 -8.90 26.02 2.05
CA CYS A 249 -8.83 27.33 2.68
C CYS A 249 -7.42 27.61 3.24
N ASN A 250 -6.89 28.81 2.98
CA ASN A 250 -5.59 29.27 3.48
C ASN A 250 -4.45 28.25 3.22
N SER A 251 -4.50 27.61 2.06
CA SER A 251 -3.58 26.55 1.64
C SER A 251 -2.61 27.07 0.60
N GLY A 252 -1.39 26.54 0.53
CA GLY A 252 -0.44 26.92 -0.51
C GLY A 252 0.38 28.18 -0.24
N GLY A 253 0.81 28.40 1.00
CA GLY A 253 1.79 29.44 1.36
C GLY A 253 3.21 29.13 0.85
N LEU A 254 3.39 29.12 -0.47
CA LEU A 254 4.61 28.77 -1.19
C LEU A 254 5.54 29.98 -1.37
N ALA A 255 6.81 29.77 -1.77
CA ALA A 255 7.60 30.89 -2.31
C ALA A 255 7.33 31.11 -3.80
N SER A 256 7.73 32.30 -4.27
CA SER A 256 7.87 32.63 -5.69
C SER A 256 8.65 31.55 -6.45
N ASN A 257 8.30 31.33 -7.71
CA ASN A 257 8.90 30.31 -8.59
C ASN A 257 8.67 28.85 -8.16
N SER A 258 7.70 28.58 -7.27
CA SER A 258 7.27 27.20 -6.99
C SER A 258 6.48 26.63 -8.17
N PHE A 259 6.74 25.38 -8.56
CA PHE A 259 6.08 24.79 -9.74
C PHE A 259 5.75 23.29 -9.63
N ASN A 260 4.77 22.83 -10.43
CA ASN A 260 4.35 21.42 -10.51
C ASN A 260 3.96 20.80 -9.15
N ASN A 261 3.35 21.57 -8.24
CA ASN A 261 2.93 21.04 -6.94
C ASN A 261 1.43 20.72 -6.91
N THR A 262 1.04 19.67 -6.19
CA THR A 262 -0.35 19.37 -5.86
C THR A 262 -0.52 19.45 -4.34
N ILE A 263 -1.29 20.43 -3.87
CA ILE A 263 -1.49 20.73 -2.45
C ILE A 263 -2.99 20.73 -2.15
N ILE A 264 -3.43 19.83 -1.28
CA ILE A 264 -4.84 19.64 -0.98
C ILE A 264 -5.06 19.66 0.54
N GLY A 265 -6.06 20.41 0.96
CA GLY A 265 -6.50 20.57 2.34
C GLY A 265 -6.28 21.99 2.85
N ASN A 266 -6.48 22.18 4.15
CA ASN A 266 -6.65 23.51 4.74
C ASN A 266 -5.46 23.92 5.62
N PHE A 267 -5.18 25.23 5.63
CA PHE A 267 -4.15 25.88 6.46
C PHE A 267 -2.71 25.39 6.19
N ASN A 268 -2.45 24.88 4.98
CA ASN A 268 -1.14 24.36 4.60
C ASN A 268 -0.18 25.50 4.21
N LEU A 269 0.66 25.93 5.15
CA LEU A 269 1.60 27.04 4.98
C LEU A 269 3.04 26.52 4.97
N PHE A 270 3.81 26.81 3.92
CA PHE A 270 5.19 26.33 3.75
C PHE A 270 6.26 27.42 3.93
N GLY A 271 5.87 28.57 4.49
CA GLY A 271 6.82 29.59 4.98
C GLY A 271 7.73 30.15 3.90
N ASN A 272 7.22 30.35 2.68
CA ASN A 272 8.00 30.80 1.53
C ASN A 272 9.11 29.82 1.13
N THR A 273 8.91 28.53 1.32
CA THR A 273 9.78 27.50 0.74
C THR A 273 9.43 27.32 -0.73
N VAL A 274 10.44 27.29 -1.61
CA VAL A 274 10.24 26.99 -3.03
C VAL A 274 9.97 25.48 -3.14
N LEU A 275 8.74 25.11 -3.48
CA LEU A 275 8.38 23.71 -3.72
C LEU A 275 8.34 23.43 -5.21
N GLN A 276 8.86 22.25 -5.59
CA GLN A 276 8.92 21.82 -6.98
C GLN A 276 8.56 20.35 -7.07
N ASN A 277 7.60 20.01 -7.92
CA ASN A 277 7.21 18.62 -8.18
C ASN A 277 6.75 17.86 -6.92
N LYS A 278 6.04 18.52 -5.99
CA LYS A 278 5.64 17.93 -4.71
C LYS A 278 4.16 17.59 -4.65
N LEU A 279 3.83 16.48 -3.99
CA LEU A 279 2.48 16.13 -3.55
C LEU A 279 2.34 16.40 -2.06
N PHE A 280 1.26 17.07 -1.65
CA PHE A 280 0.88 17.24 -0.26
C PHE A 280 -0.65 17.14 -0.12
N ILE A 281 -1.12 16.25 0.75
CA ILE A 281 -2.52 16.13 1.12
C ILE A 281 -2.60 16.06 2.65
N GLY A 282 -3.31 17.01 3.24
CA GLY A 282 -3.48 17.09 4.69
C GLY A 282 -4.10 18.39 5.14
N ASN A 283 -4.53 18.43 6.40
CA ASN A 283 -4.98 19.65 7.05
C ASN A 283 -3.99 20.02 8.16
N ASN A 284 -3.71 21.31 8.28
CA ASN A 284 -2.90 21.84 9.36
C ASN A 284 -3.79 22.40 10.47
N VAL A 285 -3.85 21.69 11.59
CA VAL A 285 -4.68 22.11 12.74
C VAL A 285 -3.95 23.09 13.67
N SER A 286 -2.62 23.18 13.59
CA SER A 286 -1.82 24.05 14.47
C SER A 286 -1.58 25.44 13.89
N GLY A 287 -1.82 25.64 12.59
CA GLY A 287 -1.60 26.90 11.87
C GLY A 287 -0.12 27.28 11.70
N GLY A 288 0.80 26.41 12.12
CA GLY A 288 2.24 26.63 11.99
C GLY A 288 2.78 26.35 10.58
N LEU A 289 4.06 26.64 10.35
CA LEU A 289 4.72 26.28 9.10
C LEU A 289 4.90 24.75 8.99
N LEU A 290 4.73 24.24 7.77
CA LEU A 290 4.83 22.83 7.45
C LEU A 290 6.10 22.50 6.66
N THR A 291 6.58 21.27 6.86
CA THR A 291 7.46 20.56 5.93
C THR A 291 6.64 19.52 5.15
N LEU A 292 7.17 19.10 4.00
CA LEU A 292 6.51 18.12 3.13
C LEU A 292 6.17 16.80 3.85
N SER A 293 7.03 16.36 4.77
CA SER A 293 6.86 15.09 5.51
C SER A 293 5.69 15.11 6.50
N GLN A 294 5.15 16.28 6.84
CA GLN A 294 4.04 16.40 7.78
C GLN A 294 2.67 16.15 7.14
N GLY A 295 2.57 16.10 5.80
CA GLY A 295 1.32 15.77 5.11
C GLY A 295 0.90 14.33 5.37
N LEU A 296 -0.41 14.07 5.51
CA LEU A 296 -0.94 12.71 5.69
C LEU A 296 -0.53 11.82 4.51
N ILE A 297 -0.64 12.38 3.30
CA ILE A 297 -0.04 11.82 2.08
C ILE A 297 0.87 12.90 1.51
N SER A 298 2.13 12.55 1.28
CA SER A 298 3.06 13.45 0.61
C SER A 298 3.93 12.70 -0.39
N GLY A 299 4.67 13.41 -1.23
CA GLY A 299 5.51 12.76 -2.22
C GLY A 299 6.30 13.72 -3.07
N ASP A 300 7.15 13.12 -3.89
CA ASP A 300 7.98 13.81 -4.87
C ASP A 300 7.80 13.13 -6.22
N PHE A 301 7.37 13.90 -7.22
CA PHE A 301 7.13 13.38 -8.56
C PHE A 301 8.43 13.10 -9.34
N VAL A 302 9.55 13.72 -8.97
CA VAL A 302 10.86 13.45 -9.56
C VAL A 302 11.44 12.16 -9.00
N ASP A 303 11.45 12.02 -7.68
CA ASP A 303 11.96 10.82 -7.00
C ASP A 303 10.99 9.63 -7.06
N ARG A 304 9.75 9.89 -7.50
CA ARG A 304 8.68 8.89 -7.69
C ARG A 304 8.33 8.12 -6.42
N TYR A 305 8.21 8.82 -5.30
CA TYR A 305 7.73 8.22 -4.06
C TYR A 305 6.46 8.88 -3.54
N VAL A 306 5.69 8.09 -2.79
CA VAL A 306 4.57 8.54 -1.96
C VAL A 306 4.84 8.09 -0.53
N ASN A 307 4.75 9.03 0.40
CA ASN A 307 4.86 8.83 1.82
C ASN A 307 3.48 8.91 2.48
N ILE A 308 3.19 7.97 3.39
CA ILE A 308 1.97 7.96 4.19
C ILE A 308 2.36 8.24 5.64
N ASN A 309 2.10 9.46 6.11
CA ASN A 309 2.36 9.89 7.48
C ASN A 309 1.20 9.48 8.40
N GLY A 310 0.87 8.18 8.42
CA GLY A 310 -0.26 7.64 9.13
C GLY A 310 -0.30 6.11 9.09
N LYS A 311 -1.30 5.52 9.74
CA LYS A 311 -1.51 4.07 9.67
C LYS A 311 -2.08 3.70 8.30
N PHE A 312 -1.38 2.85 7.55
CA PHE A 312 -1.94 2.25 6.34
C PHE A 312 -2.88 1.09 6.72
N SER A 313 -4.15 1.17 6.32
CA SER A 313 -5.16 0.16 6.61
C SER A 313 -6.00 -0.08 5.36
N VAL A 314 -6.26 -1.35 5.07
CA VAL A 314 -7.18 -1.78 4.01
C VAL A 314 -8.40 -2.39 4.67
N THR A 315 -9.59 -1.99 4.22
CA THR A 315 -10.86 -2.51 4.72
C THR A 315 -10.86 -4.04 4.69
N PRO A 316 -11.25 -4.73 5.80
CA PRO A 316 -11.34 -6.18 5.84
C PRO A 316 -12.16 -6.75 4.67
N GLY A 317 -11.65 -7.79 4.02
CA GLY A 317 -12.27 -8.42 2.85
C GLY A 317 -12.07 -7.69 1.51
N LYS A 318 -11.37 -6.53 1.49
CA LYS A 318 -10.94 -5.88 0.24
C LYS A 318 -9.55 -6.30 -0.23
N MET A 319 -8.73 -6.87 0.66
CA MET A 319 -7.55 -7.62 0.24
C MET A 319 -7.99 -8.99 -0.27
N PRO A 320 -7.64 -9.39 -1.50
CA PRO A 320 -7.92 -10.72 -2.01
C PRO A 320 -7.17 -11.78 -1.21
N SER A 321 -7.74 -12.97 -1.08
CA SER A 321 -7.00 -14.14 -0.60
C SER A 321 -5.89 -14.48 -1.60
N ALA A 322 -4.67 -14.67 -1.11
CA ALA A 322 -3.56 -15.09 -1.95
C ALA A 322 -3.75 -16.54 -2.41
N ASP A 323 -3.44 -16.81 -3.68
CA ASP A 323 -3.38 -18.15 -4.26
C ASP A 323 -1.95 -18.47 -4.75
N SER A 324 -1.78 -19.54 -5.52
CA SER A 324 -0.47 -19.98 -6.02
C SER A 324 0.18 -19.01 -7.03
N SER A 325 -0.55 -18.03 -7.57
CA SER A 325 0.01 -16.99 -8.45
C SER A 325 0.82 -15.94 -7.69
N TYR A 326 0.65 -15.86 -6.37
CA TYR A 326 1.39 -14.93 -5.50
C TYR A 326 2.75 -15.51 -5.13
N THR A 327 3.78 -15.11 -5.87
CA THR A 327 5.16 -15.62 -5.76
C THR A 327 6.08 -14.78 -4.88
N LYS A 328 5.56 -13.75 -4.22
CA LYS A 328 6.34 -12.77 -3.44
C LYS A 328 5.73 -12.52 -2.07
N ASN A 329 6.58 -12.32 -1.06
CA ASN A 329 6.18 -11.74 0.21
C ASN A 329 6.46 -10.23 0.18
N ILE A 330 5.53 -9.42 0.70
CA ILE A 330 5.81 -8.02 1.00
C ILE A 330 6.57 -7.98 2.33
N VAL A 331 7.72 -7.32 2.34
CA VAL A 331 8.56 -7.14 3.53
C VAL A 331 8.72 -5.65 3.81
N ALA A 332 8.88 -5.28 5.08
CA ALA A 332 9.06 -3.90 5.50
C ALA A 332 10.40 -3.73 6.22
N LYS A 333 11.08 -2.62 5.96
CA LYS A 333 12.24 -2.19 6.76
C LYS A 333 11.79 -1.41 7.99
N PRO A 334 12.63 -1.30 9.04
CA PRO A 334 12.36 -0.43 10.19
C PRO A 334 12.19 1.07 9.83
N ASP A 335 12.70 1.50 8.67
CA ASP A 335 12.52 2.86 8.14
C ASP A 335 11.12 3.12 7.54
N GLY A 336 10.25 2.11 7.50
CA GLY A 336 8.90 2.20 6.96
C GLY A 336 8.77 1.93 5.47
N THR A 337 9.88 1.71 4.75
CA THR A 337 9.84 1.34 3.32
C THR A 337 9.47 -0.13 3.12
N PHE A 338 8.75 -0.42 2.04
CA PHE A 338 8.36 -1.77 1.65
C PHE A 338 9.19 -2.26 0.47
N GLY A 339 9.49 -3.55 0.47
CA GLY A 339 10.08 -4.28 -0.65
C GLY A 339 9.38 -5.62 -0.84
N TRP A 340 9.88 -6.41 -1.78
CA TRP A 340 9.45 -7.79 -1.96
C TRP A 340 10.63 -8.75 -2.00
N GLU A 341 10.40 -9.93 -1.44
CA GLU A 341 11.28 -11.08 -1.59
C GLU A 341 10.55 -12.20 -2.32
N ASN A 342 11.29 -13.14 -2.90
CA ASN A 342 10.68 -14.37 -3.42
C ASN A 342 10.02 -15.11 -2.26
N LYS A 343 8.79 -15.59 -2.47
CA LYS A 343 8.18 -16.55 -1.57
C LYS A 343 9.00 -17.84 -1.66
N ILE A 344 9.72 -18.17 -0.60
CA ILE A 344 10.46 -19.42 -0.48
C ILE A 344 9.71 -20.30 0.52
N GLU A 345 9.30 -21.49 0.09
CA GLU A 345 8.74 -22.49 0.98
C GLU A 345 9.89 -23.31 1.59
N THR A 346 10.52 -22.78 2.66
CA THR A 346 11.55 -23.51 3.41
C THR A 346 10.96 -24.29 4.59
N ILE A 347 11.63 -25.36 4.98
CA ILE A 347 11.43 -25.97 6.29
C ILE A 347 12.04 -25.01 7.33
N PRO A 348 11.27 -24.51 8.32
CA PRO A 348 11.84 -23.62 9.32
C PRO A 348 12.95 -24.33 10.12
N LEU A 349 13.90 -23.56 10.67
CA LEU A 349 15.03 -24.08 11.47
C LEU A 349 14.58 -24.89 12.70
N SER A 350 13.33 -24.74 13.12
CA SER A 350 12.68 -25.54 14.16
C SER A 350 12.29 -26.95 13.71
N GLY A 351 12.55 -27.31 12.45
CA GLY A 351 12.06 -28.53 11.83
C GLY A 351 10.60 -28.42 11.38
N THR A 352 10.05 -29.53 10.90
CA THR A 352 8.63 -29.63 10.54
C THR A 352 7.74 -29.52 11.78
N ILE A 353 6.55 -28.93 11.62
CA ILE A 353 5.56 -28.91 12.69
C ILE A 353 4.85 -30.27 12.81
N THR A 354 4.35 -30.59 14.01
CA THR A 354 3.55 -31.81 14.27
C THR A 354 2.47 -31.99 13.20
N ASN A 355 2.40 -33.17 12.59
CA ASN A 355 1.48 -33.54 11.50
C ASN A 355 1.69 -32.83 10.14
N LYS A 356 2.84 -32.18 9.90
CA LYS A 356 3.24 -31.73 8.56
C LYS A 356 4.62 -32.30 8.19
N PRO A 357 4.73 -33.61 7.93
CA PRO A 357 6.01 -34.22 7.60
C PRO A 357 6.56 -33.67 6.28
N LEU A 358 7.87 -33.77 6.10
CA LEU A 358 8.47 -33.54 4.79
C LEU A 358 8.06 -34.70 3.88
N THR A 359 7.27 -34.42 2.85
CA THR A 359 6.83 -35.42 1.86
C THR A 359 7.64 -35.23 0.59
N GLY A 360 8.88 -35.71 0.58
CA GLY A 360 9.80 -35.59 -0.56
C GLY A 360 11.21 -36.07 -0.22
N SER A 361 12.06 -36.17 -1.25
CA SER A 361 13.48 -36.45 -1.07
C SER A 361 14.20 -35.24 -0.48
N ILE A 362 15.11 -35.48 0.47
CA ILE A 362 16.03 -34.44 0.97
C ILE A 362 17.27 -34.47 0.08
N GLU A 363 17.54 -33.39 -0.63
CA GLU A 363 18.77 -33.21 -1.43
C GLU A 363 19.71 -32.27 -0.66
N TYR A 364 20.90 -32.75 -0.33
CA TYR A 364 21.94 -31.96 0.35
C TYR A 364 22.84 -31.30 -0.69
N LYS A 365 23.06 -29.98 -0.55
CA LYS A 365 24.02 -29.24 -1.38
C LYS A 365 25.32 -29.04 -0.60
N GLY A 366 26.28 -29.95 -0.78
CA GLY A 366 27.63 -29.85 -0.21
C GLY A 366 28.49 -31.05 -0.65
N GLY A 367 29.78 -30.83 -0.91
CA GLY A 367 30.73 -31.95 -1.09
C GLY A 367 31.07 -32.57 0.26
N ASP A 368 31.39 -33.87 0.24
CA ASP A 368 31.80 -34.72 1.37
C ASP A 368 32.06 -33.97 2.68
N THR A 369 31.01 -33.84 3.50
CA THR A 369 31.17 -33.33 4.86
C THR A 369 31.79 -34.43 5.71
N THR A 370 33.11 -34.55 5.64
CA THR A 370 33.90 -35.28 6.63
C THR A 370 33.80 -34.56 7.99
N GLY A 371 32.65 -34.69 8.66
CA GLY A 371 32.40 -34.06 9.95
C GLY A 371 30.94 -34.01 10.38
N ARG A 372 30.58 -34.88 11.34
CA ARG A 372 29.57 -34.72 12.41
C ARG A 372 28.28 -33.93 12.11
N ASN A 373 27.70 -33.98 10.90
CA ASN A 373 26.47 -33.23 10.58
C ASN A 373 25.46 -33.98 9.70
N SER A 374 25.64 -35.28 9.49
CA SER A 374 24.72 -36.14 8.76
C SER A 374 23.75 -36.81 9.76
N PHE A 375 22.44 -36.61 9.55
CA PHE A 375 21.30 -37.20 10.29
C PHE A 375 21.57 -37.60 11.76
N GLY A 376 21.64 -36.61 12.66
CA GLY A 376 21.64 -36.86 14.10
C GLY A 376 20.22 -37.02 14.64
N PHE A 377 19.94 -38.09 15.39
CA PHE A 377 18.75 -38.15 16.24
C PHE A 377 18.97 -37.25 17.45
N TYR A 378 17.91 -36.55 17.88
CA TYR A 378 17.93 -35.67 19.05
C TYR A 378 18.54 -36.37 20.27
N SER A 379 19.50 -35.69 20.92
CA SER A 379 20.11 -36.15 22.16
C SER A 379 19.77 -35.22 23.32
N LYS A 380 19.51 -35.83 24.48
CA LYS A 380 19.11 -35.15 25.73
C LYS A 380 20.29 -34.47 26.45
N SER A 381 21.53 -34.78 26.07
CA SER A 381 22.74 -34.20 26.68
C SER A 381 23.69 -33.67 25.60
N ALA A 382 24.44 -32.61 25.90
CA ALA A 382 25.38 -31.97 24.96
C ALA A 382 26.52 -32.92 24.51
N ASN A 383 26.70 -34.05 25.20
CA ASN A 383 27.82 -34.95 25.01
C ASN A 383 27.42 -36.31 24.44
N GLU A 384 26.13 -36.60 24.27
CA GLU A 384 25.68 -37.84 23.63
C GLU A 384 25.15 -37.45 22.25
N THR A 385 25.50 -38.15 21.18
CA THR A 385 24.87 -37.98 19.86
C THR A 385 24.80 -39.35 19.20
N SER A 386 23.73 -39.65 18.47
CA SER A 386 23.58 -40.89 17.70
C SER A 386 23.02 -40.54 16.32
N GLY A 387 23.56 -41.12 15.24
CA GLY A 387 23.15 -40.77 13.88
C GLY A 387 23.55 -41.79 12.82
N PHE A 388 23.18 -41.51 11.57
CA PHE A 388 23.59 -42.27 10.39
C PHE A 388 24.25 -41.34 9.38
N ASP A 389 25.38 -41.76 8.82
CA ASP A 389 26.07 -41.03 7.76
C ASP A 389 25.77 -41.67 6.40
N ILE A 390 25.44 -40.85 5.40
CA ILE A 390 25.21 -41.27 4.02
C ILE A 390 26.22 -40.52 3.16
N GLN A 391 27.20 -41.24 2.63
CA GLN A 391 28.26 -40.68 1.81
C GLN A 391 27.83 -40.57 0.33
N ASP A 392 28.53 -39.75 -0.45
CA ASP A 392 28.25 -39.48 -1.86
C ASP A 392 28.29 -40.74 -2.75
N ASP A 393 28.96 -41.80 -2.30
CA ASP A 393 29.05 -43.11 -2.96
C ASP A 393 27.87 -44.05 -2.65
N GLY A 394 26.89 -43.58 -1.87
CA GLY A 394 25.74 -44.37 -1.43
C GLY A 394 26.06 -45.36 -0.31
N ALA A 395 27.27 -45.32 0.27
CA ALA A 395 27.60 -46.12 1.44
C ALA A 395 26.81 -45.61 2.67
N LEU A 396 25.93 -46.47 3.19
CA LEU A 396 25.31 -46.26 4.48
C LEU A 396 26.33 -46.65 5.56
N THR A 397 26.93 -45.66 6.21
CA THR A 397 27.88 -45.91 7.31
C THR A 397 27.16 -45.63 8.63
N PRO A 398 26.67 -46.66 9.35
CA PRO A 398 26.03 -46.45 10.64
C PRO A 398 27.07 -46.07 11.69
N TYR A 399 27.41 -44.79 11.77
CA TYR A 399 28.15 -44.22 12.88
C TYR A 399 27.26 -44.13 14.12
N MET A 400 27.19 -45.19 14.90
CA MET A 400 26.71 -45.09 16.28
C MET A 400 27.76 -44.40 17.15
N TYR A 401 27.78 -43.07 17.17
CA TYR A 401 28.44 -42.35 18.23
C TYR A 401 27.74 -42.73 19.56
N LEU A 402 28.53 -43.19 20.52
CA LEU A 402 28.15 -43.34 21.92
C LEU A 402 29.26 -42.68 22.70
N ILE A 403 29.30 -41.36 22.64
CA ILE A 403 30.16 -40.58 23.52
C ILE A 403 29.49 -40.67 24.89
N GLY A 404 29.82 -41.71 25.66
CA GLY A 404 29.75 -41.57 27.11
C GLY A 404 30.69 -40.43 27.54
N ASN A 405 30.59 -39.96 28.79
CA ASN A 405 31.33 -38.81 29.36
C ASN A 405 32.86 -38.72 29.08
N ASN A 406 33.49 -39.71 28.43
CA ASN A 406 34.92 -39.89 28.23
C ASN A 406 35.39 -39.87 26.75
N ASN A 407 34.62 -39.38 25.76
CA ASN A 407 35.03 -39.33 24.33
C ASN A 407 35.39 -40.69 23.66
N LEU A 408 34.85 -41.80 24.17
CA LEU A 408 35.03 -43.11 23.54
C LEU A 408 34.15 -43.23 22.29
N ILE A 409 34.71 -43.75 21.20
CA ILE A 409 34.03 -43.92 19.91
C ILE A 409 33.93 -45.42 19.65
N THR A 410 32.74 -45.92 19.36
CA THR A 410 32.53 -47.30 18.88
C THR A 410 31.88 -47.21 17.50
N GLN A 411 32.27 -48.07 16.57
CA GLN A 411 31.81 -48.03 15.20
C GLN A 411 31.51 -49.43 14.66
N LEU A 412 30.44 -49.52 13.88
CA LEU A 412 30.13 -50.60 12.95
C LEU A 412 30.11 -49.94 11.57
N TYR A 413 30.94 -50.42 10.65
CA TYR A 413 31.00 -49.86 9.30
C TYR A 413 30.96 -50.97 8.26
N LEU A 414 30.37 -50.68 7.11
CA LEU A 414 30.45 -51.55 5.93
C LEU A 414 31.47 -50.95 4.96
N SER A 415 32.37 -51.79 4.47
CA SER A 415 33.29 -51.47 3.38
C SER A 415 32.97 -52.39 2.19
N GLN A 416 33.58 -52.11 1.04
CA GLN A 416 33.48 -53.01 -0.12
C GLN A 416 34.02 -54.43 0.15
N GLU A 417 34.89 -54.58 1.17
CA GLU A 417 35.62 -55.81 1.44
C GLU A 417 35.12 -56.54 2.68
N HIS A 418 34.53 -55.81 3.65
CA HIS A 418 34.15 -56.38 4.94
C HIS A 418 33.15 -55.54 5.73
N VAL A 419 32.55 -56.17 6.75
CA VAL A 419 31.87 -55.47 7.85
C VAL A 419 32.88 -55.30 8.98
N GLY A 420 33.22 -54.07 9.32
CA GLY A 420 34.19 -53.71 10.35
C GLY A 420 33.54 -53.29 11.67
N ILE A 421 34.13 -53.70 12.79
CA ILE A 421 33.67 -53.38 14.14
C ILE A 421 34.87 -52.92 14.96
N GLY A 422 34.80 -51.73 15.56
CA GLY A 422 35.92 -51.16 16.30
C GLY A 422 35.51 -50.19 17.39
N SER A 423 36.40 -49.92 18.33
CA SER A 423 36.21 -48.90 19.35
C SER A 423 37.54 -48.30 19.77
N SER A 424 37.54 -47.04 20.19
CA SER A 424 38.69 -46.40 20.86
C SER A 424 38.81 -46.79 22.33
N ASN A 425 37.86 -47.58 22.87
CA ASN A 425 37.94 -48.13 24.22
C ASN A 425 38.91 -49.33 24.26
N PRO A 426 40.01 -49.28 25.04
CA PRO A 426 40.95 -50.40 25.15
C PRO A 426 40.33 -51.68 25.75
N ASN A 427 39.18 -51.57 26.42
CA ASN A 427 38.43 -52.71 26.95
C ASN A 427 37.30 -53.20 26.00
N PHE A 428 37.29 -52.74 24.75
CA PHE A 428 36.28 -53.15 23.78
C PHE A 428 36.45 -54.63 23.40
N SER A 429 35.36 -55.39 23.55
CA SER A 429 35.36 -56.84 23.31
C SER A 429 34.80 -57.24 21.94
N GLY A 430 34.57 -56.26 21.05
CA GLY A 430 33.96 -56.52 19.75
C GLY A 430 32.47 -56.84 19.87
N LEU A 431 32.03 -57.86 19.15
CA LEU A 431 30.67 -58.41 19.28
C LEU A 431 30.58 -59.32 20.49
N LYS A 432 29.70 -58.97 21.43
CA LYS A 432 29.35 -59.81 22.57
C LYS A 432 27.84 -60.06 22.56
N GLY A 433 27.45 -61.33 22.48
CA GLY A 433 26.06 -61.72 22.72
C GLY A 433 25.70 -61.48 24.19
N ASN A 434 24.47 -61.02 24.45
CA ASN A 434 23.95 -60.88 25.82
C ASN A 434 23.65 -62.24 26.48
N VAL A 435 23.55 -63.31 25.68
CA VAL A 435 23.27 -64.68 26.10
C VAL A 435 24.30 -65.60 25.42
N TYR A 436 24.61 -66.73 26.07
CA TYR A 436 25.44 -67.77 25.46
C TYR A 436 24.61 -68.55 24.43
N TYR A 437 25.07 -68.59 23.18
CA TYR A 437 24.39 -69.29 22.09
C TYR A 437 25.19 -70.50 21.57
N GLY A 438 26.27 -70.90 22.26
CA GLY A 438 27.19 -71.94 21.76
C GLY A 438 26.57 -73.33 21.63
N ASP A 439 25.52 -73.62 22.40
CA ASP A 439 24.80 -74.90 22.34
C ASP A 439 23.96 -75.05 21.04
N HIS A 440 23.79 -73.97 20.27
CA HIS A 440 23.05 -73.94 19.00
C HIS A 440 23.95 -73.57 17.81
N TYR A 441 25.25 -73.86 17.90
CA TYR A 441 26.19 -73.64 16.81
C TYR A 441 25.76 -74.36 15.52
N MET A 442 25.91 -73.67 14.39
CA MET A 442 25.88 -74.22 13.03
C MET A 442 27.14 -73.79 12.29
N ASP A 443 27.54 -74.49 11.22
CA ASP A 443 28.82 -74.25 10.53
C ASP A 443 29.06 -72.82 10.04
N GLU A 444 28.00 -72.05 9.78
CA GLU A 444 28.07 -70.64 9.37
C GLU A 444 27.97 -69.65 10.54
N SER A 445 27.96 -70.14 11.78
CA SER A 445 27.89 -69.32 12.99
C SER A 445 29.26 -68.75 13.36
N TYR A 446 29.32 -67.45 13.64
CA TYR A 446 30.54 -66.79 14.12
C TYR A 446 30.80 -67.11 15.60
N VAL A 447 31.86 -67.87 15.94
CA VAL A 447 32.23 -68.23 17.33
C VAL A 447 33.69 -67.94 17.69
N GLN A 448 33.91 -67.57 18.96
CA GLN A 448 35.22 -67.18 19.51
C GLN A 448 36.24 -68.34 19.56
N LYS A 449 37.38 -68.17 18.88
CA LYS A 449 38.47 -69.15 18.69
C LYS A 449 39.04 -69.80 19.97
N LYS A 450 38.92 -69.19 21.15
CA LYS A 450 39.50 -69.70 22.41
C LYS A 450 38.72 -70.85 23.05
N TYR A 451 37.48 -71.10 22.61
CA TYR A 451 36.62 -72.15 23.21
C TYR A 451 36.76 -73.52 22.52
N VAL A 452 37.27 -73.56 21.29
CA VAL A 452 37.38 -74.79 20.48
C VAL A 452 38.53 -75.69 20.94
N ASP A 453 39.64 -75.12 21.39
CA ASP A 453 40.89 -75.88 21.61
C ASP A 453 40.93 -76.68 22.93
N LYS A 454 40.03 -76.45 23.91
CA LYS A 454 40.15 -77.03 25.28
C LYS A 454 39.22 -78.22 25.59
N LYS A 455 38.28 -78.60 24.71
CA LYS A 455 37.19 -79.56 25.03
C LYS A 455 37.21 -80.91 24.29
N LEU A 456 38.18 -81.18 23.41
CA LEU A 456 38.13 -82.35 22.50
C LEU A 456 38.98 -83.59 22.92
N SER A 457 39.67 -83.62 24.06
CA SER A 457 40.67 -84.66 24.32
C SER A 457 40.23 -85.94 25.06
N TYR A 458 39.12 -86.01 25.83
CA TYR A 458 38.73 -87.26 26.55
C TYR A 458 37.21 -87.43 26.74
N SER A 459 36.69 -88.66 26.53
CA SER A 459 35.28 -89.03 26.77
C SER A 459 35.06 -89.48 28.22
N ARG A 460 34.15 -88.80 28.93
CA ARG A 460 33.76 -89.10 30.32
C ARG A 460 32.65 -90.14 30.45
N THR A 461 32.11 -90.64 29.33
CA THR A 461 30.98 -91.58 29.33
C THR A 461 31.48 -93.01 29.36
N GLU A 462 30.81 -93.85 30.14
CA GLU A 462 31.03 -95.30 30.11
C GLU A 462 30.57 -95.85 28.76
N VAL A 463 31.40 -96.68 28.14
CA VAL A 463 31.09 -97.29 26.84
C VAL A 463 31.18 -98.80 26.96
N LYS A 464 30.11 -99.51 26.58
CA LYS A 464 30.13 -100.96 26.40
C LYS A 464 31.06 -101.28 25.23
N THR A 465 32.15 -101.99 25.50
CA THR A 465 33.07 -102.43 24.45
C THR A 465 32.45 -103.60 23.69
N GLY A 466 32.93 -103.87 22.47
CA GLY A 466 32.50 -105.04 21.70
C GLY A 466 33.07 -106.38 22.20
N GLY A 467 33.86 -106.38 23.28
CA GLY A 467 34.51 -107.57 23.82
C GLY A 467 33.78 -108.17 25.02
N THR A 468 33.92 -109.49 25.19
CA THR A 468 33.46 -110.23 26.38
C THR A 468 34.64 -110.80 27.16
N TRP A 469 34.55 -110.83 28.48
CA TRP A 469 35.55 -111.47 29.34
C TRP A 469 35.40 -113.00 29.34
N ILE A 470 36.34 -113.73 29.96
CA ILE A 470 36.41 -115.21 29.94
C ILE A 470 35.13 -115.87 30.50
N ASN A 471 34.38 -115.17 31.35
CA ASN A 471 33.09 -115.62 31.90
C ASN A 471 31.87 -115.27 31.00
N GLY A 472 32.08 -114.74 29.80
CA GLY A 472 31.04 -114.38 28.83
C GLY A 472 30.38 -113.01 29.04
N LYS A 473 30.75 -112.27 30.09
CA LYS A 473 30.18 -110.93 30.37
C LYS A 473 30.82 -109.83 29.51
N PRO A 474 30.07 -108.79 29.12
CA PRO A 474 30.61 -107.70 28.33
C PRO A 474 31.57 -106.83 29.14
N ILE A 475 32.57 -106.30 28.45
CA ILE A 475 33.57 -105.41 29.03
C ILE A 475 33.12 -103.97 28.81
N TYR A 476 33.12 -103.16 29.85
CA TYR A 476 32.84 -101.72 29.82
C TYR A 476 34.16 -100.95 29.95
N ARG A 477 34.30 -99.82 29.22
CA ARG A 477 35.44 -98.92 29.32
C ARG A 477 34.98 -97.54 29.80
N LYS A 478 35.67 -96.98 30.80
CA LYS A 478 35.42 -95.61 31.28
C LYS A 478 36.73 -94.96 31.72
N THR A 479 36.89 -93.67 31.40
CA THR A 479 38.00 -92.84 31.85
C THR A 479 37.51 -91.79 32.85
N VAL A 480 38.19 -91.71 33.99
CA VAL A 480 37.92 -90.75 35.06
C VAL A 480 39.21 -89.97 35.34
N VAL A 481 39.07 -88.67 35.57
CA VAL A 481 40.17 -87.79 35.93
C VAL A 481 39.88 -87.27 37.33
N PHE A 482 40.80 -87.55 38.25
CA PHE A 482 40.79 -87.06 39.63
C PHE A 482 41.79 -85.91 39.72
N ASP A 483 41.29 -84.70 39.94
CA ASP A 483 42.07 -83.46 40.11
C ASP A 483 42.23 -83.08 41.59
N SER A 484 41.71 -83.90 42.50
CA SER A 484 41.80 -83.71 43.95
C SER A 484 41.95 -85.07 44.65
N ILE A 485 43.17 -85.38 45.06
CA ILE A 485 43.47 -86.65 45.74
C ILE A 485 43.35 -86.46 47.26
N PRO A 486 42.58 -87.30 47.97
CA PRO A 486 42.51 -87.28 49.42
C PRO A 486 43.89 -87.39 50.06
N SER A 487 44.13 -86.65 51.15
CA SER A 487 45.45 -86.61 51.81
C SER A 487 45.89 -87.95 52.40
N ASN A 488 44.96 -88.88 52.64
CA ASN A 488 45.23 -90.26 53.07
C ASN A 488 45.63 -91.19 51.91
N GLY A 489 45.58 -90.72 50.65
CA GLY A 489 46.00 -91.48 49.49
C GLY A 489 45.01 -92.57 49.07
N GLU A 490 43.78 -92.53 49.59
CA GLU A 490 42.73 -93.49 49.27
C GLU A 490 41.66 -92.79 48.41
N ILE A 491 41.50 -93.27 47.18
CA ILE A 491 40.49 -92.78 46.23
C ILE A 491 39.38 -93.82 46.17
N ASP A 492 38.15 -93.42 46.53
CA ASP A 492 36.96 -94.27 46.40
C ASP A 492 36.51 -94.35 44.94
N LEU A 493 36.46 -95.56 44.39
CA LEU A 493 36.05 -95.81 43.01
C LEU A 493 34.55 -96.09 42.88
N THR A 494 33.84 -96.39 43.97
CA THR A 494 32.42 -96.78 43.92
C THR A 494 31.51 -95.65 43.44
N VAL A 495 31.95 -94.40 43.59
CA VAL A 495 31.26 -93.20 43.09
C VAL A 495 31.29 -93.14 41.57
N ASP A 496 32.43 -93.49 40.97
CA ASP A 496 32.66 -93.31 39.54
C ASP A 496 32.46 -94.60 38.73
N PHE A 497 32.57 -95.77 39.36
CA PHE A 497 32.41 -97.06 38.71
C PHE A 497 31.41 -97.90 39.50
N GLN A 498 30.18 -97.98 38.97
CA GLN A 498 29.09 -98.70 39.62
C GLN A 498 29.07 -100.17 39.21
N ASP A 499 28.73 -101.03 40.17
CA ASP A 499 28.50 -102.47 39.98
C ASP A 499 29.70 -103.25 39.43
N MET A 500 30.93 -102.75 39.63
CA MET A 500 32.14 -103.44 39.18
C MET A 500 32.25 -104.84 39.82
N GLU A 501 32.34 -105.86 38.97
CA GLU A 501 32.58 -107.24 39.40
C GLU A 501 34.05 -107.60 39.29
N MET A 502 34.69 -107.21 38.17
CA MET A 502 36.06 -107.58 37.87
C MET A 502 36.73 -106.53 37.00
N ILE A 503 37.94 -106.13 37.37
CA ILE A 503 38.78 -105.26 36.56
C ILE A 503 39.54 -106.14 35.56
N VAL A 504 39.32 -105.88 34.28
CA VAL A 504 39.92 -106.59 33.15
C VAL A 504 41.27 -105.97 32.78
N SER A 505 41.33 -104.64 32.70
CA SER A 505 42.57 -103.91 32.45
C SER A 505 42.50 -102.51 33.06
N ASN A 506 43.67 -101.93 33.30
CA ASN A 506 43.79 -100.56 33.78
C ASN A 506 44.87 -99.81 32.99
N GLN A 507 44.62 -98.52 32.77
CA GLN A 507 45.62 -97.57 32.33
C GLN A 507 45.58 -96.37 33.28
N MET A 508 46.73 -96.07 33.86
CA MET A 508 46.89 -95.01 34.85
C MET A 508 47.90 -93.99 34.34
N PHE A 509 47.57 -92.72 34.50
CA PHE A 509 48.50 -91.62 34.25
C PHE A 509 48.44 -90.62 35.41
N THR A 510 49.59 -90.28 35.96
CA THR A 510 49.71 -89.37 37.09
C THR A 510 50.60 -88.20 36.71
N GLU A 511 50.11 -86.98 36.97
CA GLU A 511 50.92 -85.77 36.98
C GLU A 511 51.09 -85.28 38.41
N TRP A 512 52.34 -85.12 38.83
CA TRP A 512 52.68 -84.65 40.16
C TRP A 512 53.83 -83.65 40.07
N TYR A 513 53.49 -82.40 39.82
CA TYR A 513 54.42 -81.30 39.62
C TYR A 513 55.22 -80.97 40.88
N ALA A 514 54.66 -81.19 42.07
CA ALA A 514 55.41 -81.02 43.33
C ALA A 514 56.66 -81.94 43.43
N ARG A 515 56.73 -83.01 42.62
CA ARG A 515 57.91 -83.87 42.49
C ARG A 515 58.58 -83.77 41.10
N ASP A 516 58.12 -82.89 40.22
CA ASP A 516 58.51 -82.82 38.80
C ASP A 516 58.40 -84.19 38.09
N VAL A 517 57.33 -84.94 38.36
CA VAL A 517 57.09 -86.26 37.75
C VAL A 517 55.77 -86.32 37.01
N ALA A 518 55.81 -86.94 35.84
CA ALA A 518 54.64 -87.44 35.14
C ALA A 518 54.95 -88.87 34.68
N PHE A 519 54.08 -89.81 34.98
CA PHE A 519 54.32 -91.22 34.64
C PHE A 519 53.04 -91.97 34.35
N ALA A 520 53.18 -93.03 33.56
CA ALA A 520 52.13 -93.99 33.27
C ALA A 520 52.45 -95.30 33.98
N GLY A 521 51.45 -95.86 34.67
CA GLY A 521 51.55 -97.17 35.33
C GLY A 521 51.44 -97.11 36.86
N ASN A 522 51.61 -98.28 37.49
CA ASN A 522 51.18 -98.50 38.87
C ASN A 522 52.31 -98.31 39.90
N GLN A 523 53.52 -97.96 39.45
CA GLN A 523 54.62 -97.61 40.32
C GLN A 523 55.53 -96.58 39.67
N TRP A 524 56.19 -95.79 40.50
CA TRP A 524 57.26 -94.91 40.07
C TRP A 524 58.53 -95.18 40.88
N ARG A 525 59.59 -95.64 40.19
CA ARG A 525 60.95 -95.89 40.72
C ARG A 525 61.03 -96.75 41.99
N GLY A 526 60.03 -97.58 42.25
CA GLY A 526 59.92 -98.36 43.50
C GLY A 526 59.72 -97.52 44.76
N GLN A 527 59.34 -96.24 44.60
CA GLN A 527 59.14 -95.30 45.70
C GLN A 527 57.65 -95.03 45.96
N THR A 528 56.85 -94.97 44.90
CA THR A 528 55.40 -94.77 44.97
C THR A 528 54.70 -95.93 44.29
N PHE A 529 53.66 -96.48 44.92
CA PHE A 529 52.86 -97.58 44.43
C PHE A 529 51.38 -97.19 44.42
N PHE A 530 50.69 -97.53 43.33
CA PHE A 530 49.26 -97.35 43.15
C PHE A 530 48.64 -98.75 43.13
N THR A 531 47.99 -99.10 44.22
CA THR A 531 47.31 -100.38 44.38
C THR A 531 45.84 -100.21 44.04
N LEU A 532 45.41 -100.84 42.95
CA LEU A 532 44.03 -100.83 42.49
C LEU A 532 43.25 -102.02 43.05
N GLN A 533 42.11 -101.72 43.68
CA GLN A 533 41.10 -102.68 44.12
C GLN A 533 39.76 -102.36 43.45
N LEU A 534 38.73 -103.19 43.67
CA LEU A 534 37.41 -102.99 43.05
C LEU A 534 36.70 -101.74 43.57
N ASP A 535 36.94 -101.36 44.80
CA ASP A 535 36.27 -100.28 45.50
C ASP A 535 37.16 -99.05 45.69
N MET A 536 38.48 -99.22 45.63
CA MET A 536 39.41 -98.12 45.90
C MET A 536 40.74 -98.21 45.17
N ILE A 537 41.42 -97.07 45.08
CA ILE A 537 42.86 -97.00 44.81
C ILE A 537 43.56 -96.55 46.08
N LYS A 538 44.61 -97.27 46.44
CA LYS A 538 45.49 -96.91 47.55
C LYS A 538 46.85 -96.51 47.02
N ILE A 539 47.27 -95.30 47.37
CA ILE A 539 48.58 -94.74 47.02
C ILE A 539 49.49 -94.88 48.23
N GLU A 540 50.63 -95.53 48.05
CA GLU A 540 51.62 -95.75 49.10
C GLU A 540 53.00 -95.25 48.64
N ASP A 541 53.55 -94.27 49.34
CA ASP A 541 54.90 -93.75 49.10
C ASP A 541 55.84 -94.05 50.27
N VAL A 542 57.04 -94.54 49.98
CA VAL A 542 58.05 -94.92 50.98
C VAL A 542 58.48 -93.74 51.87
N ASN A 543 58.35 -92.50 51.39
CA ASN A 543 58.74 -91.29 52.12
C ASN A 543 57.57 -90.57 52.81
N SER A 544 56.38 -91.18 52.88
CA SER A 544 55.19 -90.70 53.62
C SER A 544 54.89 -89.20 53.47
N ILE A 545 54.43 -88.79 52.28
CA ILE A 545 54.05 -87.39 51.96
C ILE A 545 52.52 -87.24 51.89
N ASN A 546 52.03 -85.99 52.00
CA ASN A 546 50.64 -85.63 51.71
C ASN A 546 50.28 -85.82 50.22
N TYR A 547 49.40 -86.78 49.92
CA TYR A 547 48.97 -87.13 48.56
C TYR A 547 48.10 -86.06 47.88
N SER A 548 47.59 -85.07 48.63
CA SER A 548 46.80 -83.97 48.06
C SER A 548 47.60 -83.02 47.15
N GLN A 549 48.90 -83.25 47.01
CA GLN A 549 49.78 -82.50 46.10
C GLN A 549 49.86 -83.10 44.70
N ILE A 550 49.20 -84.23 44.43
CA ILE A 550 49.08 -84.79 43.09
C ILE A 550 48.11 -83.91 42.29
N ASP A 551 48.58 -83.37 41.16
CA ASP A 551 47.83 -82.40 40.34
C ASP A 551 46.72 -83.07 39.54
N SER A 552 47.01 -84.24 38.97
CA SER A 552 45.97 -85.07 38.37
C SER A 552 46.34 -86.54 38.36
N PHE A 553 45.32 -87.37 38.54
CA PHE A 553 45.38 -88.81 38.34
C PHE A 553 44.28 -89.21 37.37
N THR A 554 44.64 -89.75 36.23
CA THR A 554 43.71 -90.26 35.22
C THR A 554 43.69 -91.78 35.27
N LEU A 555 42.50 -92.35 35.41
CA LEU A 555 42.27 -93.79 35.41
C LEU A 555 41.32 -94.16 34.28
N THR A 556 41.79 -95.03 33.39
CA THR A 556 40.92 -95.74 32.45
C THR A 556 40.82 -97.19 32.89
N LEU A 557 39.61 -97.67 33.18
CA LEU A 557 39.35 -99.07 33.47
C LEU A 557 38.61 -99.72 32.33
N GLU A 558 38.99 -100.96 32.05
CA GLU A 558 38.12 -101.94 31.42
C GLU A 558 37.68 -102.95 32.47
N TYR A 559 36.38 -103.20 32.59
CA TYR A 559 35.83 -104.02 33.67
C TYR A 559 34.52 -104.70 33.28
N THR A 560 34.17 -105.79 33.96
CA THR A 560 32.83 -106.41 33.89
C THR A 560 31.97 -105.94 35.06
N LYS A 561 30.65 -106.01 34.88
CA LYS A 561 29.68 -105.65 35.91
C LYS A 561 28.94 -106.84 36.50
N THR A 562 28.45 -106.67 37.72
CA THR A 562 27.58 -107.64 38.40
C THR A 562 26.18 -107.66 37.77
N THR A 563 25.73 -106.50 37.24
CA THR A 563 24.49 -106.32 36.47
C THR A 563 24.79 -105.56 35.18
N ASP A 564 24.12 -105.94 34.09
CA ASP A 564 24.46 -105.50 32.73
C ASP A 564 23.86 -104.14 32.34
#